data_AF-A0A355ZZ05-F1
#
_entry.id   AF-A0A355ZZ05-F1
#
_cell.length_a   1.000
_cell.length_b   1.000
_cell.length_c   1.000
_cell.angle_alpha   90.00
_cell.angle_beta   90.00
_cell.angle_gamma   90.00
#
_symmetry.space_group_name_H-M   'P 1'
#
loop_
_entity.id
_entity.type
_entity.pdbx_description
1 polymer ?
#
loop_
_entity_poly.entity_id
_entity_poly.type
_entity_poly.pdbx_seq_one_letter_code
_entity_poly.pdbx_strand_id
1 'polypeptide(L)'
;MTTQTFAPDAARELVIDLTTTTEATACLTFYKIPRLAMDQVGEIRIDWGDGVLEYVDCTISEIELQRMARDDAFTPVLRVTHLSFAEDVARVRIHTTSGFLPLRSLPKQTRAVVSPLPILTNGQTDKTGNLLAATRLLPLIDSDTDEKTELSFVSPDLFSANPNLTILDRAFYASRIRSVDAHLFSPIKNPASIREIFARSDLETIPEGLLSCVGPNTICTRAFADCKALKHVFNPFAGAPVPFVVDQFLAGAPHTFFSWADESRRIQMGWKRPKAGPDDAAFRFVWKADASEQEVLSFYKTDLALPGDIWIDWGDGTAECIDFDRRQTVGHRWTTPGLYTIRMHWTAPYPIRPFRFFDSLVQILDPLPPLFLRALGERGDYCGWAAGFNNLTDLPESLFHNNPDITNLEQCFAGCVNLTHVPDDIVSELPHLTCADAMFAFCYKLKKLPASYAAMPRHLDIECFCEQSEEEKA
;
A
#
# COMPACT_ATOMS: atom_id res chain seq x y z
N MET A 1 -26.22 26.92 27.86
CA MET A 1 -24.79 27.17 28.16
C MET A 1 -24.05 25.85 27.97
N THR A 2 -23.76 25.53 26.72
CA THR A 2 -22.88 24.40 26.36
C THR A 2 -21.47 24.81 26.74
N THR A 3 -20.83 24.05 27.63
CA THR A 3 -19.41 24.17 27.95
C THR A 3 -18.63 24.11 26.64
N GLN A 4 -18.04 25.24 26.23
CA GLN A 4 -17.14 25.29 25.07
C GLN A 4 -15.96 24.35 25.37
N THR A 5 -15.90 23.24 24.66
CA THR A 5 -14.81 22.27 24.70
C THR A 5 -13.62 22.89 23.98
N PHE A 6 -12.92 23.80 24.64
CA PHE A 6 -11.65 24.31 24.15
C PHE A 6 -10.63 23.17 24.18
N ALA A 7 -9.85 23.02 23.11
CA ALA A 7 -8.59 22.27 23.17
C ALA A 7 -7.51 23.26 23.66
N PRO A 8 -7.18 23.30 24.96
CA PRO A 8 -6.32 24.35 25.53
C PRO A 8 -4.92 24.39 24.92
N ASP A 9 -4.44 23.27 24.36
CA ASP A 9 -3.08 23.12 23.83
C ASP A 9 -3.00 23.12 22.29
N ALA A 10 -4.12 23.36 21.58
CA ALA A 10 -4.16 23.34 20.13
C ALA A 10 -3.59 24.62 19.51
N ALA A 11 -2.86 24.50 18.40
CA ALA A 11 -2.44 25.64 17.59
C ALA A 11 -3.67 26.41 17.10
N ARG A 12 -3.74 27.70 17.42
CA ARG A 12 -4.88 28.58 17.07
C ARG A 12 -4.64 29.45 15.85
N GLU A 13 -3.43 29.40 15.30
CA GLU A 13 -3.05 30.20 14.14
C GLU A 13 -2.31 29.31 13.14
N LEU A 14 -2.79 29.33 11.90
CA LEU A 14 -2.13 28.79 10.74
C LEU A 14 -1.48 29.92 9.95
N VAL A 15 -0.18 29.84 9.70
CA VAL A 15 0.59 30.83 8.95
C VAL A 15 1.13 30.20 7.68
N ILE A 16 0.83 30.82 6.54
CA ILE A 16 1.30 30.40 5.22
C ILE A 16 1.93 31.57 4.47
N ASP A 17 2.91 31.27 3.63
CA ASP A 17 3.50 32.24 2.71
C ASP A 17 3.06 31.89 1.27
N LEU A 18 2.52 32.88 0.57
CA LEU A 18 2.08 32.77 -0.83
C LEU A 18 3.11 33.41 -1.76
N THR A 19 3.36 32.79 -2.92
CA THR A 19 4.06 33.47 -4.04
C THR A 19 3.04 34.24 -4.84
N THR A 20 3.19 35.56 -4.93
CA THR A 20 2.21 36.41 -5.60
C THR A 20 2.76 36.84 -6.96
N THR A 21 1.88 36.94 -7.95
CA THR A 21 2.17 37.64 -9.20
C THR A 21 1.12 38.73 -9.37
N THR A 22 1.46 39.82 -10.07
CA THR A 22 0.46 40.80 -10.52
C THR A 22 -0.66 40.04 -11.23
N GLU A 23 -1.89 40.10 -10.69
CA GLU A 23 -3.12 39.38 -11.12
C GLU A 23 -3.41 37.99 -10.52
N ALA A 24 -2.61 37.46 -9.59
CA ALA A 24 -2.93 36.18 -8.95
C ALA A 24 -4.04 36.30 -7.88
N THR A 25 -5.14 35.56 -8.07
CA THR A 25 -6.18 35.37 -7.05
C THR A 25 -5.80 34.23 -6.11
N ALA A 26 -5.65 34.53 -4.81
CA ALA A 26 -5.53 33.48 -3.79
C ALA A 26 -6.93 32.99 -3.40
N CYS A 27 -7.10 31.67 -3.27
CA CYS A 27 -8.38 31.06 -2.90
C CYS A 27 -8.17 30.06 -1.77
N LEU A 28 -8.67 30.39 -0.58
CA LEU A 28 -8.77 29.49 0.56
C LEU A 28 -10.09 28.73 0.48
N THR A 29 -10.05 27.43 0.74
CA THR A 29 -11.27 26.60 0.75
C THR A 29 -11.47 25.97 2.12
N PHE A 30 -12.66 26.14 2.68
CA PHE A 30 -13.10 25.56 3.95
C PHE A 30 -14.27 24.60 3.73
N TYR A 31 -14.39 23.58 4.57
CA TYR A 31 -15.62 22.80 4.66
C TYR A 31 -16.74 23.65 5.23
N LYS A 32 -17.93 23.56 4.63
CA LYS A 32 -19.14 24.03 5.30
C LYS A 32 -19.59 22.99 6.31
N ILE A 33 -19.80 23.40 7.56
CA ILE A 33 -20.07 22.52 8.69
C ILE A 33 -21.42 22.88 9.36
N PRO A 34 -22.08 21.93 10.04
CA PRO A 34 -23.32 22.20 10.77
C PRO A 34 -23.16 23.33 11.80
N ARG A 35 -24.24 24.08 12.05
CA ARG A 35 -24.21 25.23 12.97
C ARG A 35 -23.66 24.88 14.37
N LEU A 36 -24.06 23.73 14.91
CA LEU A 36 -23.58 23.25 16.22
C LEU A 36 -22.06 22.98 16.25
N ALA A 37 -21.48 22.57 15.12
CA ALA A 37 -20.04 22.40 14.97
C ALA A 37 -19.36 23.78 14.80
N MET A 38 -19.96 24.69 14.03
CA MET A 38 -19.44 26.05 13.85
C MET A 38 -19.41 26.84 15.17
N ASP A 39 -20.43 26.71 16.01
CA ASP A 39 -20.47 27.34 17.34
C ASP A 39 -19.33 26.84 18.26
N GLN A 40 -18.83 25.61 18.04
CA GLN A 40 -17.66 25.04 18.74
C GLN A 40 -16.32 25.43 18.10
N VAL A 41 -16.26 25.58 16.77
CA VAL A 41 -15.09 26.13 16.07
C VAL A 41 -14.85 27.59 16.51
N GLY A 42 -15.93 28.35 16.66
CA GLY A 42 -15.88 29.77 17.00
C GLY A 42 -15.46 30.63 15.81
N GLU A 43 -14.91 31.81 16.09
CA GLU A 43 -14.54 32.75 15.04
C GLU A 43 -13.33 32.25 14.24
N ILE A 44 -13.43 32.36 12.90
CA ILE A 44 -12.30 32.17 11.99
C ILE A 44 -11.99 33.53 11.35
N ARG A 45 -10.78 34.02 11.57
CA ARG A 45 -10.29 35.30 11.03
C ARG A 45 -9.09 35.06 10.12
N ILE A 46 -9.15 35.59 8.92
CA ILE A 46 -8.05 35.57 7.95
C ILE A 46 -7.44 36.98 7.90
N ASP A 47 -6.14 37.07 8.13
CA ASP A 47 -5.31 38.23 7.87
C ASP A 47 -4.50 37.94 6.61
N TRP A 48 -4.81 38.66 5.52
CA TRP A 48 -4.17 38.45 4.21
C TRP A 48 -2.76 39.06 4.12
N GLY A 49 -2.32 39.79 5.15
CA GLY A 49 -0.97 40.37 5.25
C GLY A 49 -0.82 41.73 4.59
N ASP A 50 -1.83 42.23 3.89
CA ASP A 50 -1.91 43.57 3.28
C ASP A 50 -2.77 44.56 4.11
N GLY A 51 -3.11 44.17 5.34
CA GLY A 51 -4.00 44.91 6.23
C GLY A 51 -5.47 44.58 6.07
N VAL A 52 -5.85 43.72 5.11
CA VAL A 52 -7.22 43.23 4.97
C VAL A 52 -7.46 42.07 5.95
N LEU A 53 -8.46 42.26 6.81
CA LEU A 53 -8.97 41.23 7.71
C LEU A 53 -10.34 40.75 7.23
N GLU A 54 -10.51 39.44 7.16
CA GLU A 54 -11.75 38.81 6.72
C GLU A 54 -12.24 37.80 7.76
N TYR A 55 -13.53 37.81 8.05
CA TYR A 55 -14.18 36.93 9.02
C TYR A 55 -15.05 35.93 8.29
N VAL A 56 -14.85 34.65 8.57
CA VAL A 56 -15.42 33.55 7.79
C VAL A 56 -16.43 32.78 8.62
N ASP A 57 -17.65 32.66 8.12
CA ASP A 57 -18.68 31.76 8.66
C ASP A 57 -18.83 30.53 7.75
N CYS A 58 -18.32 29.40 8.24
CA CYS A 58 -18.40 28.12 7.54
C CYS A 58 -19.73 27.38 7.78
N THR A 59 -20.79 28.03 8.29
CA THR A 59 -22.09 27.37 8.51
C THR A 59 -22.68 26.89 7.18
N ILE A 60 -23.03 25.60 7.13
CA ILE A 60 -23.76 25.01 6.00
C ILE A 60 -25.21 25.53 5.94
N SER A 61 -25.70 25.85 4.73
CA SER A 61 -27.10 26.22 4.53
C SER A 61 -28.03 25.00 4.54
N GLU A 62 -29.32 25.22 4.84
CA GLU A 62 -30.33 24.14 4.81
C GLU A 62 -30.45 23.50 3.42
N ILE A 63 -30.33 24.30 2.34
CA ILE A 63 -30.38 23.81 0.96
C ILE A 63 -29.20 22.88 0.67
N GLU A 64 -27.99 23.25 1.10
CA GLU A 64 -26.79 22.43 0.93
C GLU A 64 -26.86 21.15 1.77
N LEU A 65 -27.40 21.23 2.98
CA LEU A 65 -27.63 20.08 3.85
C LEU A 65 -28.61 19.09 3.23
N GLN A 66 -29.71 19.58 2.66
CA GLN A 66 -30.68 18.75 1.92
C GLN A 66 -30.06 18.11 0.67
N ARG A 67 -29.12 18.81 0.00
CA ARG A 67 -28.39 18.26 -1.14
C ARG A 67 -27.43 17.16 -0.72
N MET A 68 -26.67 17.35 0.37
CA MET A 68 -25.79 16.31 0.92
C MET A 68 -26.57 15.03 1.27
N ALA A 69 -27.80 15.16 1.78
CA ALA A 69 -28.63 14.00 2.10
C ALA A 69 -29.14 13.22 0.88
N ARG A 70 -29.00 13.76 -0.33
CA ARG A 70 -29.48 13.16 -1.59
C ARG A 70 -28.35 12.74 -2.53
N ASP A 71 -27.15 13.30 -2.34
CA ASP A 71 -26.00 13.13 -3.22
C ASP A 71 -24.74 12.91 -2.37
N ASP A 72 -24.35 11.65 -2.24
CA ASP A 72 -23.17 11.23 -1.46
C ASP A 72 -21.85 11.80 -2.00
N ALA A 73 -21.81 12.27 -3.26
CA ALA A 73 -20.62 12.87 -3.85
C ALA A 73 -20.52 14.38 -3.59
N PHE A 74 -21.58 15.02 -3.11
CA PHE A 74 -21.60 16.45 -2.87
C PHE A 74 -20.96 16.82 -1.53
N THR A 75 -19.84 17.54 -1.57
CA THR A 75 -19.19 18.13 -0.38
C THR A 75 -19.33 19.65 -0.43
N PRO A 76 -20.07 20.29 0.50
CA PRO A 76 -20.24 21.74 0.50
C PRO A 76 -18.99 22.42 1.03
N VAL A 77 -18.53 23.42 0.29
CA VAL A 77 -17.32 24.19 0.62
C VAL A 77 -17.59 25.68 0.54
N LEU A 78 -16.87 26.43 1.37
CA LEU A 78 -16.79 27.88 1.30
C LEU A 78 -15.45 28.25 0.69
N ARG A 79 -15.48 29.08 -0.36
CA ARG A 79 -14.28 29.61 -1.01
C ARG A 79 -14.14 31.08 -0.66
N VAL A 80 -13.00 31.44 -0.10
CA VAL A 80 -12.65 32.80 0.28
C VAL A 80 -11.52 33.24 -0.63
N THR A 81 -11.78 34.26 -1.44
CA THR A 81 -10.87 34.72 -2.49
C THR A 81 -10.34 36.11 -2.18
N HIS A 82 -9.03 36.29 -2.33
CA HIS A 82 -8.39 37.59 -2.18
C HIS A 82 -7.58 37.93 -3.43
N LEU A 83 -7.64 39.21 -3.80
CA LEU A 83 -7.01 39.77 -5.00
C LEU A 83 -5.97 40.80 -4.59
N SER A 84 -4.91 40.90 -5.39
CA SER A 84 -3.92 41.99 -5.34
C SER A 84 -3.10 42.02 -4.04
N PHE A 85 -1.95 41.36 -4.07
CA PHE A 85 -0.94 41.50 -3.02
C PHE A 85 0.04 42.62 -3.36
N ALA A 86 0.43 43.41 -2.37
CA ALA A 86 1.37 44.53 -2.55
C ALA A 86 2.83 44.06 -2.70
N GLU A 87 3.15 42.88 -2.19
CA GLU A 87 4.49 42.29 -2.16
C GLU A 87 4.52 40.96 -2.91
N ASP A 88 5.69 40.60 -3.46
CA ASP A 88 5.93 39.33 -4.19
C ASP A 88 5.72 38.08 -3.33
N VAL A 89 5.78 38.23 -2.00
CA VAL A 89 5.47 37.17 -1.03
C VAL A 89 4.51 37.73 0.00
N ALA A 90 3.33 37.12 0.12
CA ALA A 90 2.33 37.52 1.10
C ALA A 90 2.23 36.50 2.23
N ARG A 91 2.31 36.98 3.47
CA ARG A 91 2.11 36.14 4.66
C ARG A 91 0.66 36.21 5.13
N VAL A 92 -0.06 35.10 4.96
CA VAL A 92 -1.45 34.96 5.38
C VAL A 92 -1.51 34.25 6.73
N ARG A 93 -2.29 34.80 7.67
CA ARG A 93 -2.54 34.20 9.00
C ARG A 93 -4.02 33.87 9.13
N ILE A 94 -4.32 32.63 9.50
CA ILE A 94 -5.69 32.14 9.71
C ILE A 94 -5.80 31.78 11.18
N HIS A 95 -6.55 32.58 11.93
CA HIS A 95 -6.77 32.40 13.36
C HIS A 95 -8.12 31.74 13.63
N THR A 96 -8.17 30.79 14.58
CA THR A 96 -9.42 30.21 15.08
C THR A 96 -9.51 30.27 16.60
N THR A 97 -10.71 30.55 17.12
CA THR A 97 -10.92 30.73 18.57
C THR A 97 -10.70 29.44 19.37
N SER A 98 -11.20 28.30 18.87
CA SER A 98 -11.11 27.03 19.60
C SER A 98 -9.86 26.20 19.31
N GLY A 99 -9.10 26.55 18.27
CA GLY A 99 -8.00 25.74 17.74
C GLY A 99 -8.46 24.65 16.76
N PHE A 100 -9.76 24.51 16.50
CA PHE A 100 -10.26 23.71 15.38
C PHE A 100 -10.33 24.55 14.11
N LEU A 101 -10.04 23.96 12.96
CA LEU A 101 -10.11 24.62 11.66
C LEU A 101 -10.73 23.69 10.60
N PRO A 102 -11.88 24.06 10.00
CA PRO A 102 -12.49 23.30 8.92
C PRO A 102 -11.81 23.54 7.57
N LEU A 103 -10.48 23.40 7.50
CA LEU A 103 -9.69 23.63 6.29
C LEU A 103 -9.89 22.48 5.29
N ARG A 104 -10.24 22.82 4.04
CA ARG A 104 -10.33 21.87 2.92
C ARG A 104 -9.10 21.93 2.01
N SER A 105 -8.64 23.12 1.65
CA SER A 105 -7.41 23.32 0.87
C SER A 105 -6.89 24.75 0.96
N LEU A 106 -5.57 24.88 0.83
CA LEU A 106 -4.82 26.12 0.78
C LEU A 106 -4.77 26.67 -0.67
N PRO A 107 -4.46 27.96 -0.86
CA PRO A 107 -4.29 28.54 -2.19
C PRO A 107 -3.22 27.80 -3.00
N LYS A 108 -3.41 27.72 -4.32
CA LYS A 108 -2.45 27.10 -5.25
C LYS A 108 -1.06 27.75 -5.21
N GLN A 109 -1.03 29.02 -4.86
CA GLN A 109 0.16 29.85 -4.70
C GLN A 109 0.93 29.60 -3.40
N THR A 110 0.44 28.72 -2.52
CA THR A 110 1.07 28.45 -1.23
C THR A 110 2.46 27.87 -1.43
N ARG A 111 3.47 28.67 -1.07
CA ARG A 111 4.87 28.32 -1.16
C ARG A 111 5.37 27.64 0.10
N ALA A 112 4.87 28.06 1.25
CA ALA A 112 5.30 27.54 2.54
C ALA A 112 4.15 27.48 3.55
N VAL A 113 4.14 26.45 4.37
CA VAL A 113 3.35 26.38 5.61
C VAL A 113 4.32 26.49 6.76
N VAL A 114 4.30 27.60 7.50
CA VAL A 114 5.37 27.97 8.44
C VAL A 114 4.98 27.82 9.92
N SER A 115 3.79 27.28 10.18
CA SER A 115 3.29 26.96 11.52
C SER A 115 2.66 25.56 11.55
N PRO A 116 2.41 24.99 12.76
CA PRO A 116 1.53 23.86 12.91
C PRO A 116 0.16 24.08 12.27
N LEU A 117 -0.45 22.99 11.81
CA LEU A 117 -1.87 22.99 11.50
C LEU A 117 -2.67 23.04 12.82
N PRO A 118 -3.69 23.91 12.91
CA PRO A 118 -4.75 23.74 13.90
C PRO A 118 -5.39 22.35 13.79
N ILE A 119 -6.20 21.96 14.78
CA ILE A 119 -6.90 20.68 14.74
C ILE A 119 -7.87 20.69 13.55
N LEU A 120 -7.61 19.87 12.54
CA LEU A 120 -8.47 19.80 11.36
C LEU A 120 -9.81 19.17 11.74
N THR A 121 -10.90 19.62 11.12
CA THR A 121 -12.23 19.03 11.31
C THR A 121 -13.06 19.10 10.03
N ASN A 122 -13.93 18.12 9.83
CA ASN A 122 -14.92 18.15 8.76
C ASN A 122 -16.32 18.51 9.32
N GLY A 123 -16.39 19.00 10.56
CA GLY A 123 -17.64 19.36 11.23
C GLY A 123 -18.41 18.17 11.83
N GLN A 124 -17.77 17.00 11.92
CA GLN A 124 -18.35 15.82 12.55
C GLN A 124 -18.38 16.00 14.07
N THR A 125 -19.42 15.47 14.71
CA THR A 125 -19.55 15.47 16.17
C THR A 125 -19.72 14.05 16.69
N ASP A 126 -19.26 13.79 17.91
CA ASP A 126 -19.55 12.54 18.60
C ASP A 126 -21.04 12.46 19.04
N LYS A 127 -21.41 11.35 19.69
CA LYS A 127 -22.78 11.13 20.19
C LYS A 127 -23.22 12.14 21.26
N THR A 128 -22.26 12.82 21.88
CA THR A 128 -22.49 13.87 22.89
C THR A 128 -22.49 15.27 22.29
N GLY A 129 -22.28 15.39 20.98
CA GLY A 129 -22.26 16.66 20.26
C GLY A 129 -20.91 17.36 20.26
N ASN A 130 -19.83 16.76 20.78
CA ASN A 130 -18.50 17.38 20.75
C ASN A 130 -17.88 17.25 19.36
N LEU A 131 -17.23 18.31 18.91
CA LEU A 131 -16.52 18.36 17.64
C LEU A 131 -15.37 17.34 17.59
N LEU A 132 -15.28 16.60 16.49
CA LEU A 132 -14.26 15.60 16.24
C LEU A 132 -13.15 16.13 15.34
N ALA A 133 -11.92 15.69 15.62
CA ALA A 133 -10.77 15.89 14.75
C ALA A 133 -10.90 15.03 13.48
N ALA A 134 -10.38 15.53 12.36
CA ALA A 134 -10.32 14.80 11.10
C ALA A 134 -9.38 13.59 11.21
N THR A 135 -9.77 12.49 10.56
CA THR A 135 -8.96 11.27 10.45
C THR A 135 -8.26 11.16 9.11
N ARG A 136 -8.71 11.91 8.09
CA ARG A 136 -8.11 11.95 6.75
C ARG A 136 -7.59 13.33 6.46
N LEU A 137 -6.31 13.41 6.10
CA LEU A 137 -5.71 14.58 5.51
C LEU A 137 -5.90 14.51 3.99
N LEU A 138 -6.57 15.51 3.43
CA LEU A 138 -6.60 15.71 1.99
C LEU A 138 -5.32 16.45 1.55
N PRO A 139 -4.95 16.40 0.26
CA PRO A 139 -3.87 17.22 -0.27
C PRO A 139 -4.04 18.67 0.20
N LEU A 140 -3.01 19.23 0.82
CA LEU A 140 -3.06 20.60 1.36
C LEU A 140 -3.34 21.62 0.26
N ILE A 141 -2.92 21.31 -0.98
CA ILE A 141 -3.18 22.10 -2.18
C ILE A 141 -3.81 21.15 -3.21
N ASP A 142 -5.00 21.49 -3.71
CA ASP A 142 -5.65 20.72 -4.77
C ASP A 142 -4.92 20.96 -6.11
N SER A 143 -4.36 19.90 -6.69
CA SER A 143 -3.78 19.91 -8.05
C SER A 143 -4.87 19.58 -9.08
N ASP A 144 -5.46 20.59 -9.71
CA ASP A 144 -6.44 20.39 -10.80
C ASP A 144 -5.78 19.94 -12.12
N THR A 145 -4.45 20.03 -12.19
CA THR A 145 -3.63 19.71 -13.37
C THR A 145 -2.55 18.71 -13.00
N ASP A 146 -1.89 18.15 -14.01
CA ASP A 146 -0.69 17.33 -13.86
C ASP A 146 0.57 18.15 -13.48
N GLU A 147 0.41 19.40 -13.08
CA GLU A 147 1.51 20.28 -12.70
C GLU A 147 1.87 20.14 -11.22
N LYS A 148 3.12 20.51 -10.88
CA LYS A 148 3.58 20.54 -9.50
C LYS A 148 2.96 21.70 -8.73
N THR A 149 2.72 21.51 -7.45
CA THR A 149 2.28 22.58 -6.53
C THR A 149 3.46 23.49 -6.19
N GLU A 150 3.19 24.75 -5.80
CA GLU A 150 4.24 25.69 -5.40
C GLU A 150 4.81 25.42 -3.99
N LEU A 151 4.26 24.43 -3.27
CA LEU A 151 4.65 24.10 -1.90
C LEU A 151 6.09 23.61 -1.87
N SER A 152 6.96 24.37 -1.22
CA SER A 152 8.41 24.14 -1.14
C SER A 152 8.90 23.95 0.29
N PHE A 153 8.11 24.34 1.29
CA PHE A 153 8.46 24.24 2.71
C PHE A 153 7.23 23.93 3.57
N VAL A 154 7.43 23.11 4.61
CA VAL A 154 6.47 22.86 5.68
C VAL A 154 7.20 22.90 7.03
N SER A 155 6.54 23.36 8.09
CA SER A 155 7.15 23.38 9.42
C SER A 155 7.38 21.95 9.95
N PRO A 156 8.46 21.72 10.74
CA PRO A 156 8.72 20.41 11.34
C PRO A 156 7.61 19.91 12.27
N ASP A 157 6.87 20.84 12.88
CA ASP A 157 5.80 20.60 13.85
C ASP A 157 4.39 20.64 13.22
N LEU A 158 4.31 20.56 11.88
CA LEU A 158 3.07 20.70 11.10
C LEU A 158 1.91 19.87 11.67
N PHE A 159 2.18 18.62 12.07
CA PHE A 159 1.17 17.67 12.55
C PHE A 159 1.07 17.54 14.07
N SER A 160 1.73 18.40 14.85
CA SER A 160 1.76 18.33 16.32
C SER A 160 0.37 18.29 16.98
N ALA A 161 -0.60 19.03 16.44
CA ALA A 161 -1.98 19.07 16.94
C ALA A 161 -2.91 18.01 16.30
N ASN A 162 -2.43 17.21 15.34
CA ASN A 162 -3.26 16.29 14.55
C ASN A 162 -2.84 14.81 14.69
N PRO A 163 -2.76 14.24 15.93
CA PRO A 163 -2.31 12.86 16.15
C PRO A 163 -3.31 11.79 15.67
N ASN A 164 -4.56 12.18 15.39
CA ASN A 164 -5.66 11.27 15.01
C ASN A 164 -5.73 10.98 13.51
N LEU A 165 -4.84 11.56 12.70
CA LEU A 165 -4.80 11.31 11.27
C LEU A 165 -4.39 9.86 10.99
N THR A 166 -5.24 9.13 10.27
CA THR A 166 -5.00 7.75 9.84
C THR A 166 -4.77 7.63 8.34
N ILE A 167 -5.24 8.60 7.54
CA ILE A 167 -5.07 8.61 6.08
C ILE A 167 -4.32 9.88 5.69
N LEU A 168 -3.13 9.71 5.13
CA LEU A 168 -2.21 10.78 4.71
C LEU A 168 -1.95 10.74 3.20
N ASP A 169 -2.86 10.13 2.45
CA ASP A 169 -2.73 9.93 1.02
C ASP A 169 -2.54 11.28 0.32
N ARG A 170 -1.51 11.35 -0.54
CA ARG A 170 -1.19 12.50 -1.38
C ARG A 170 -0.98 13.82 -0.62
N ALA A 171 -0.67 13.79 0.68
CA ALA A 171 -0.52 14.99 1.51
C ALA A 171 0.45 16.04 0.93
N PHE A 172 1.56 15.57 0.34
CA PHE A 172 2.60 16.39 -0.30
C PHE A 172 2.84 15.99 -1.77
N TYR A 173 1.82 15.42 -2.41
CA TYR A 173 1.86 14.99 -3.81
C TYR A 173 2.24 16.13 -4.74
N ALA A 174 3.14 15.85 -5.68
CA ALA A 174 3.65 16.78 -6.68
C ALA A 174 4.18 18.11 -6.09
N SER A 175 4.65 18.12 -4.84
CA SER A 175 5.19 19.33 -4.21
C SER A 175 6.60 19.67 -4.69
N ARG A 176 6.99 20.94 -4.56
CA ARG A 176 8.36 21.42 -4.77
C ARG A 176 9.25 21.29 -3.52
N ILE A 177 8.79 20.54 -2.51
CA ILE A 177 9.56 20.30 -1.27
C ILE A 177 10.81 19.52 -1.62
N ARG A 178 11.97 20.05 -1.24
CA ARG A 178 13.28 19.43 -1.48
C ARG A 178 13.82 18.64 -0.29
N SER A 179 13.43 19.01 0.91
CA SER A 179 13.84 18.36 2.16
C SER A 179 12.74 18.50 3.20
N VAL A 180 12.60 17.51 4.06
CA VAL A 180 11.67 17.51 5.19
C VAL A 180 12.40 17.15 6.47
N ASP A 181 11.85 17.56 7.61
CA ASP A 181 12.32 17.14 8.91
C ASP A 181 12.05 15.64 9.13
N ALA A 182 12.99 14.94 9.75
CA ALA A 182 12.87 13.51 10.05
C ALA A 182 11.71 13.19 10.99
N HIS A 183 11.28 14.14 11.82
CA HIS A 183 10.23 13.98 12.81
C HIS A 183 8.88 14.55 12.37
N LEU A 184 8.74 14.94 11.10
CA LEU A 184 7.51 15.55 10.56
C LEU A 184 6.24 14.75 10.91
N PHE A 185 6.30 13.42 10.81
CA PHE A 185 5.15 12.54 11.08
C PHE A 185 5.19 11.88 12.46
N SER A 186 6.16 12.18 13.31
CA SER A 186 6.27 11.60 14.66
C SER A 186 5.04 11.82 15.57
N PRO A 187 4.27 12.93 15.45
CA PRO A 187 3.03 13.10 16.21
C PRO A 187 1.91 12.11 15.84
N ILE A 188 1.95 11.55 14.62
CA ILE A 188 0.93 10.65 14.10
C ILE A 188 1.24 9.23 14.55
N LYS A 189 0.21 8.47 14.95
CA LYS A 189 0.40 7.11 15.47
C LYS A 189 -0.26 6.07 14.57
N ASN A 190 0.56 5.21 13.95
CA ASN A 190 0.13 4.07 13.16
C ASN A 190 -0.93 4.44 12.08
N PRO A 191 -0.58 5.30 11.10
CA PRO A 191 -1.50 5.64 10.03
C PRO A 191 -1.91 4.37 9.26
N ALA A 192 -3.16 4.30 8.85
CA ALA A 192 -3.68 3.21 8.03
C ALA A 192 -3.18 3.30 6.58
N SER A 193 -3.00 4.51 6.04
CA SER A 193 -2.66 4.71 4.62
C SER A 193 -1.77 5.94 4.39
N ILE A 194 -0.69 5.76 3.62
CA ILE A 194 0.27 6.80 3.19
C ILE A 194 0.55 6.71 1.68
N ARG A 195 -0.51 6.60 0.88
CA ARG A 195 -0.39 6.41 -0.58
C ARG A 195 0.07 7.69 -1.25
N GLU A 196 1.08 7.59 -2.11
CA GLU A 196 1.57 8.71 -2.93
C GLU A 196 1.91 9.99 -2.13
N ILE A 197 2.26 9.84 -0.85
CA ILE A 197 2.40 10.96 0.09
C ILE A 197 3.36 12.05 -0.38
N PHE A 198 4.48 11.69 -1.01
CA PHE A 198 5.46 12.58 -1.65
C PHE A 198 5.63 12.29 -3.15
N ALA A 199 4.74 11.51 -3.77
CA ALA A 199 4.92 11.12 -5.16
C ALA A 199 5.03 12.35 -6.07
N ARG A 200 5.92 12.30 -7.07
CA ARG A 200 6.25 13.38 -8.01
C ARG A 200 6.85 14.63 -7.38
N SER A 201 7.23 14.60 -6.11
CA SER A 201 7.84 15.76 -5.45
C SER A 201 9.26 16.05 -5.95
N ASP A 202 9.81 17.21 -5.57
CA ASP A 202 11.21 17.58 -5.78
C ASP A 202 12.13 17.13 -4.62
N LEU A 203 11.70 16.14 -3.83
CA LEU A 203 12.45 15.68 -2.67
C LEU A 203 13.84 15.19 -3.08
N GLU A 204 14.88 15.81 -2.54
CA GLU A 204 16.28 15.46 -2.82
C GLU A 204 16.81 14.42 -1.83
N THR A 205 16.24 14.36 -0.62
CA THR A 205 16.64 13.40 0.42
C THR A 205 15.45 12.86 1.20
N ILE A 206 15.37 11.53 1.36
CA ILE A 206 14.48 10.88 2.34
C ILE A 206 15.27 10.68 3.64
N PRO A 207 14.94 11.40 4.74
CA PRO A 207 15.67 11.31 5.99
C PRO A 207 15.39 10.00 6.75
N GLU A 208 16.31 9.65 7.65
CA GLU A 208 16.17 8.49 8.52
C GLU A 208 15.00 8.68 9.50
N GLY A 209 14.14 7.66 9.63
CA GLY A 209 13.02 7.70 10.56
C GLY A 209 11.84 8.58 10.14
N LEU A 210 11.83 9.13 8.92
CA LEU A 210 10.71 9.96 8.41
C LEU A 210 9.33 9.32 8.63
N LEU A 211 9.24 8.03 8.34
CA LEU A 211 8.04 7.21 8.45
C LEU A 211 8.13 6.26 9.66
N SER A 212 8.82 6.63 10.73
CA SER A 212 8.91 5.82 11.96
C SER A 212 7.55 5.66 12.69
N CYS A 213 6.53 6.41 12.27
CA CYS A 213 5.18 6.32 12.82
C CYS A 213 4.34 5.17 12.28
N VAL A 214 4.78 4.51 11.19
CA VAL A 214 4.02 3.43 10.53
C VAL A 214 4.06 2.13 11.31
N GLY A 215 3.01 1.31 11.14
CA GLY A 215 2.97 -0.04 11.67
C GLY A 215 2.93 -1.11 10.57
N PRO A 216 2.93 -2.40 10.96
CA PRO A 216 2.94 -3.51 10.01
C PRO A 216 1.77 -3.49 9.01
N ASN A 217 0.61 -2.99 9.43
CA ASN A 217 -0.62 -2.96 8.61
C ASN A 217 -0.82 -1.64 7.85
N THR A 218 0.15 -0.71 7.90
CA THR A 218 0.06 0.55 7.16
C THR A 218 0.21 0.29 5.66
N ILE A 219 -0.72 0.79 4.84
CA ILE A 219 -0.62 0.71 3.38
C ILE A 219 0.33 1.78 2.87
N CYS A 220 1.44 1.36 2.27
CA CYS A 220 2.45 2.23 1.73
C CYS A 220 2.67 2.00 0.23
N THR A 221 1.82 2.62 -0.58
CA THR A 221 1.89 2.48 -2.04
C THR A 221 2.39 3.77 -2.68
N ARG A 222 3.40 3.67 -3.55
CA ARG A 222 3.91 4.78 -4.36
C ARG A 222 4.33 6.01 -3.54
N ALA A 223 4.68 5.84 -2.27
CA ALA A 223 4.88 6.94 -1.32
C ALA A 223 5.86 8.02 -1.83
N PHE A 224 6.92 7.61 -2.51
CA PHE A 224 7.94 8.47 -3.11
C PHE A 224 8.11 8.19 -4.62
N ALA A 225 7.08 7.66 -5.28
CA ALA A 225 7.13 7.38 -6.71
C ALA A 225 7.41 8.65 -7.52
N ASP A 226 8.15 8.54 -8.61
CA ASP A 226 8.43 9.61 -9.57
C ASP A 226 9.12 10.84 -8.96
N CYS A 227 9.79 10.70 -7.81
CA CYS A 227 10.60 11.75 -7.18
C CYS A 227 11.93 11.93 -7.94
N LYS A 228 11.86 12.57 -9.11
CA LYS A 228 12.99 12.67 -10.05
C LYS A 228 14.21 13.44 -9.54
N ALA A 229 14.07 14.21 -8.46
CA ALA A 229 15.14 14.98 -7.85
C ALA A 229 15.90 14.21 -6.75
N LEU A 230 15.47 12.99 -6.42
CA LEU A 230 15.99 12.24 -5.29
C LEU A 230 17.47 11.85 -5.49
N LYS A 231 18.31 12.21 -4.51
CA LYS A 231 19.77 11.95 -4.50
C LYS A 231 20.17 11.00 -3.38
N HIS A 232 19.53 11.12 -2.22
CA HIS A 232 19.89 10.35 -1.02
C HIS A 232 18.64 9.73 -0.39
N VAL A 233 18.75 8.46 -0.01
CA VAL A 233 17.67 7.72 0.65
C VAL A 233 18.23 7.04 1.89
N PHE A 234 17.85 7.53 3.06
CA PHE A 234 18.08 6.87 4.35
C PHE A 234 16.89 5.98 4.70
N ASN A 235 16.99 5.14 5.74
CA ASN A 235 15.90 4.26 6.14
C ASN A 235 14.72 5.08 6.70
N PRO A 236 13.60 5.26 5.96
CA PRO A 236 12.50 6.07 6.47
C PRO A 236 11.80 5.39 7.66
N PHE A 237 11.95 4.07 7.82
CA PHE A 237 11.30 3.30 8.89
C PHE A 237 12.20 3.07 10.10
N ALA A 238 13.35 3.75 10.20
CA ALA A 238 14.27 3.53 11.31
C ALA A 238 13.56 3.68 12.67
N GLY A 239 13.72 2.66 13.52
CA GLY A 239 13.03 2.58 14.81
C GLY A 239 11.62 1.97 14.78
N ALA A 240 11.11 1.54 13.63
CA ALA A 240 9.78 0.95 13.46
C ALA A 240 9.81 -0.35 12.63
N PRO A 241 8.83 -1.26 12.80
CA PRO A 241 8.66 -2.39 11.88
C PRO A 241 8.29 -1.89 10.48
N VAL A 242 8.88 -2.51 9.45
CA VAL A 242 8.56 -2.19 8.06
C VAL A 242 7.13 -2.66 7.75
N PRO A 243 6.28 -1.84 7.10
CA PRO A 243 4.94 -2.26 6.72
C PRO A 243 4.95 -3.48 5.78
N PHE A 244 3.95 -4.35 5.88
CA PHE A 244 3.79 -5.50 5.00
C PHE A 244 3.45 -5.09 3.56
N VAL A 245 2.74 -3.96 3.40
CA VAL A 245 2.32 -3.45 2.09
C VAL A 245 3.17 -2.24 1.73
N VAL A 246 4.29 -2.50 1.06
CA VAL A 246 5.16 -1.49 0.45
C VAL A 246 5.23 -1.76 -1.05
N ASP A 247 4.46 -1.01 -1.85
CA ASP A 247 4.32 -1.23 -3.30
C ASP A 247 4.78 -0.01 -4.09
N GLN A 248 5.54 -0.23 -5.17
CA GLN A 248 6.03 0.83 -6.07
C GLN A 248 6.61 2.04 -5.33
N PHE A 249 7.19 1.82 -4.16
CA PHE A 249 7.45 2.86 -3.15
C PHE A 249 8.29 4.03 -3.70
N LEU A 250 9.20 3.74 -4.63
CA LEU A 250 10.03 4.70 -5.35
C LEU A 250 9.92 4.56 -6.88
N ALA A 251 8.87 3.91 -7.39
CA ALA A 251 8.71 3.65 -8.82
C ALA A 251 8.93 4.93 -9.65
N GLY A 252 9.84 4.90 -10.62
CA GLY A 252 10.14 6.06 -11.48
C GLY A 252 11.08 7.12 -10.89
N ALA A 253 11.52 6.99 -9.63
CA ALA A 253 12.60 7.81 -9.08
C ALA A 253 13.98 7.36 -9.62
N PRO A 254 14.97 8.26 -9.76
CA PRO A 254 16.32 7.94 -10.18
C PRO A 254 16.99 7.08 -9.10
N HIS A 255 16.87 5.78 -9.26
CA HIS A 255 17.46 4.84 -8.33
C HIS A 255 18.96 4.72 -8.54
N THR A 256 19.70 4.92 -7.45
CA THR A 256 20.47 3.80 -6.87
C THR A 256 20.00 3.71 -5.42
N PHE A 257 19.88 2.52 -4.84
CA PHE A 257 19.41 2.29 -3.46
C PHE A 257 17.90 2.32 -3.21
N PHE A 258 17.20 1.30 -3.71
CA PHE A 258 16.20 0.63 -2.88
C PHE A 258 16.46 -0.89 -2.83
N SER A 259 17.72 -1.27 -2.64
CA SER A 259 18.04 -2.50 -1.91
C SER A 259 18.24 -2.06 -0.46
N TRP A 260 17.41 -2.49 0.49
CA TRP A 260 17.41 -1.98 1.88
C TRP A 260 18.81 -1.98 2.54
N ALA A 261 19.61 -0.92 2.42
CA ALA A 261 21.08 -0.93 2.58
C ALA A 261 21.83 -1.84 1.58
N ASP A 262 22.93 -1.33 1.03
CA ASP A 262 23.95 -2.14 0.36
C ASP A 262 24.44 -3.25 1.30
N GLU A 263 24.80 -4.41 0.76
CA GLU A 263 25.29 -5.57 1.51
C GLU A 263 26.39 -5.21 2.52
N SER A 264 27.29 -4.31 2.15
CA SER A 264 28.36 -3.80 3.02
C SER A 264 27.82 -3.08 4.26
N ARG A 265 26.73 -2.32 4.12
CA ARG A 265 26.08 -1.59 5.22
C ARG A 265 25.24 -2.50 6.11
N ARG A 266 24.61 -3.54 5.55
CA ARG A 266 23.84 -4.54 6.31
C ARG A 266 24.72 -5.29 7.30
N ILE A 267 25.92 -5.69 6.86
CA ILE A 267 26.92 -6.36 7.70
C ILE A 267 27.34 -5.44 8.85
N GLN A 268 27.56 -4.15 8.58
CA GLN A 268 27.91 -3.14 9.60
C GLN A 268 26.78 -2.91 10.61
N MET A 269 25.53 -3.01 10.17
CA MET A 269 24.33 -2.88 11.02
C MET A 269 23.98 -4.15 11.80
N GLY A 270 24.82 -5.20 11.71
CA GLY A 270 24.62 -6.45 12.44
C GLY A 270 23.49 -7.32 11.88
N TRP A 271 22.99 -7.00 10.68
CA TRP A 271 22.00 -7.85 10.02
C TRP A 271 22.65 -9.17 9.62
N LYS A 272 22.03 -10.28 10.03
CA LYS A 272 22.44 -11.63 9.66
C LYS A 272 21.28 -12.31 8.97
N ARG A 273 21.48 -12.70 7.71
CA ARG A 273 20.50 -13.53 7.01
C ARG A 273 20.51 -14.93 7.64
N PRO A 274 19.35 -15.45 8.07
CA PRO A 274 19.26 -16.83 8.49
C PRO A 274 19.52 -17.76 7.28
N LYS A 275 20.29 -18.81 7.50
CA LYS A 275 20.54 -19.83 6.47
C LYS A 275 19.61 -21.01 6.71
N ALA A 276 18.96 -21.46 5.65
CA ALA A 276 18.19 -22.70 5.69
C ALA A 276 19.12 -23.91 5.76
N GLY A 277 18.70 -24.93 6.49
CA GLY A 277 19.38 -26.20 6.63
C GLY A 277 18.44 -27.40 6.50
N PRO A 278 18.99 -28.62 6.51
CA PRO A 278 18.22 -29.86 6.32
C PRO A 278 17.24 -30.18 7.46
N ASP A 279 17.44 -29.58 8.64
CA ASP A 279 16.57 -29.77 9.82
C ASP A 279 15.39 -28.79 9.87
N ASP A 280 15.36 -27.80 8.97
CA ASP A 280 14.27 -26.83 8.88
C ASP A 280 13.00 -27.45 8.28
N ALA A 281 11.87 -26.73 8.44
CA ALA A 281 10.60 -27.10 7.81
C ALA A 281 10.77 -27.31 6.31
N ALA A 282 10.13 -28.35 5.78
CA ALA A 282 10.30 -28.79 4.40
C ALA A 282 8.97 -28.82 3.65
N PHE A 283 9.02 -28.35 2.41
CA PHE A 283 7.94 -28.43 1.44
C PHE A 283 8.35 -29.42 0.35
N ARG A 284 7.53 -30.46 0.13
CA ARG A 284 7.86 -31.55 -0.80
C ARG A 284 7.00 -31.53 -2.06
N PHE A 285 7.63 -31.85 -3.17
CA PHE A 285 6.98 -32.01 -4.46
C PHE A 285 7.69 -33.04 -5.33
N VAL A 286 6.97 -33.59 -6.31
CA VAL A 286 7.47 -34.61 -7.24
C VAL A 286 7.77 -33.96 -8.58
N TRP A 287 8.98 -34.19 -9.08
CA TRP A 287 9.49 -33.66 -10.34
C TRP A 287 9.84 -34.77 -11.32
N LYS A 288 9.54 -34.56 -12.60
CA LYS A 288 9.93 -35.49 -13.68
C LYS A 288 11.22 -35.03 -14.34
N ALA A 289 12.29 -35.75 -14.10
CA ALA A 289 13.59 -35.46 -14.68
C ALA A 289 13.83 -36.21 -16.00
N ASP A 290 14.52 -35.58 -16.95
CA ASP A 290 14.79 -36.12 -18.30
C ASP A 290 16.28 -36.29 -18.63
N ALA A 291 17.14 -36.20 -17.62
CA ALA A 291 18.61 -36.19 -17.71
C ALA A 291 19.25 -35.00 -18.45
N SER A 292 18.49 -33.93 -18.65
CA SER A 292 18.99 -32.61 -19.05
C SER A 292 19.09 -31.64 -17.87
N GLU A 293 19.65 -30.46 -18.12
CA GLU A 293 19.56 -29.33 -17.18
C GLU A 293 18.14 -28.79 -17.24
N GLN A 294 17.42 -28.83 -16.11
CA GLN A 294 16.03 -28.40 -16.05
C GLN A 294 15.88 -27.25 -15.06
N GLU A 295 15.25 -26.16 -15.49
CA GLU A 295 14.78 -25.13 -14.56
C GLU A 295 13.58 -25.68 -13.77
N VAL A 296 13.61 -25.50 -12.46
CA VAL A 296 12.61 -26.05 -11.53
C VAL A 296 11.76 -24.94 -10.94
N LEU A 297 12.41 -23.87 -10.47
CA LEU A 297 11.77 -22.73 -9.82
C LEU A 297 12.13 -21.43 -10.53
N SER A 298 11.17 -20.51 -10.62
CA SER A 298 11.37 -19.13 -11.04
C SER A 298 10.83 -18.20 -9.96
N PHE A 299 11.70 -17.38 -9.36
CA PHE A 299 11.31 -16.40 -8.35
C PHE A 299 10.76 -15.13 -9.00
N TYR A 300 9.64 -14.63 -8.47
CA TYR A 300 9.09 -13.34 -8.89
C TYR A 300 10.02 -12.21 -8.47
N LYS A 301 10.16 -11.16 -9.29
CA LYS A 301 10.95 -9.97 -8.93
C LYS A 301 10.35 -9.30 -7.69
N THR A 302 11.22 -8.92 -6.76
CA THR A 302 10.85 -8.17 -5.55
C THR A 302 11.67 -6.90 -5.50
N ASP A 303 11.04 -5.80 -5.08
CA ASP A 303 11.73 -4.51 -4.88
C ASP A 303 12.53 -4.48 -3.58
N LEU A 304 12.37 -5.50 -2.72
CA LEU A 304 13.05 -5.66 -1.45
C LEU A 304 13.76 -7.02 -1.42
N ALA A 305 14.98 -7.04 -0.89
CA ALA A 305 15.65 -8.28 -0.50
C ALA A 305 14.96 -8.86 0.74
N LEU A 306 14.73 -10.15 0.79
CA LEU A 306 13.93 -10.80 1.83
C LEU A 306 14.82 -11.61 2.78
N PRO A 307 14.46 -11.74 4.07
CA PRO A 307 15.20 -12.57 5.02
C PRO A 307 15.12 -14.06 4.66
N GLY A 308 16.19 -14.80 4.94
CA GLY A 308 16.24 -16.26 4.75
C GLY A 308 16.88 -16.70 3.44
N ASP A 309 17.30 -17.96 3.40
CA ASP A 309 17.70 -18.68 2.19
C ASP A 309 16.78 -19.91 2.05
N ILE A 310 16.95 -20.67 0.97
CA ILE A 310 16.34 -21.99 0.83
C ILE A 310 17.44 -23.04 0.78
N TRP A 311 17.20 -24.20 1.36
CA TRP A 311 18.04 -25.39 1.17
C TRP A 311 17.24 -26.44 0.41
N ILE A 312 17.73 -26.89 -0.75
CA ILE A 312 17.02 -27.85 -1.60
C ILE A 312 17.75 -29.18 -1.57
N ASP A 313 17.05 -30.25 -1.17
CA ASP A 313 17.41 -31.64 -1.40
C ASP A 313 16.72 -32.12 -2.68
N TRP A 314 17.52 -32.41 -3.71
CA TRP A 314 17.05 -32.74 -5.06
C TRP A 314 16.54 -34.18 -5.19
N GLY A 315 16.63 -34.98 -4.12
CA GLY A 315 16.15 -36.37 -4.08
C GLY A 315 17.07 -37.38 -4.80
N ASP A 316 18.18 -36.93 -5.39
CA ASP A 316 19.20 -37.77 -6.04
C ASP A 316 20.48 -37.93 -5.18
N GLY A 317 20.42 -37.51 -3.92
CA GLY A 317 21.56 -37.48 -3.00
C GLY A 317 22.38 -36.18 -3.06
N THR A 318 22.02 -35.23 -3.93
CA THR A 318 22.61 -33.89 -3.96
C THR A 318 21.68 -32.86 -3.30
N ALA A 319 22.29 -31.82 -2.73
CA ALA A 319 21.58 -30.72 -2.13
C ALA A 319 22.38 -29.42 -2.24
N GLU A 320 21.70 -28.27 -2.26
CA GLU A 320 22.35 -26.96 -2.30
C GLU A 320 21.59 -25.89 -1.52
N CYS A 321 22.33 -24.86 -1.08
CA CYS A 321 21.74 -23.64 -0.52
C CYS A 321 21.52 -22.62 -1.63
N ILE A 322 20.28 -22.14 -1.75
CA ILE A 322 19.84 -21.15 -2.72
C ILE A 322 19.66 -19.80 -2.02
N ASP A 323 20.45 -18.82 -2.46
CA ASP A 323 20.15 -17.41 -2.24
C ASP A 323 19.08 -16.99 -3.25
N PHE A 324 17.82 -17.06 -2.82
CA PHE A 324 16.69 -16.75 -3.69
C PHE A 324 16.58 -15.26 -4.03
N ASP A 325 17.31 -14.35 -3.38
CA ASP A 325 17.29 -12.92 -3.76
C ASP A 325 18.17 -12.67 -4.97
N ARG A 326 19.30 -13.38 -5.05
CA ARG A 326 20.28 -13.25 -6.13
C ARG A 326 19.95 -14.08 -7.37
N ARG A 327 19.20 -15.17 -7.21
CA ARG A 327 18.79 -16.03 -8.34
C ARG A 327 17.38 -15.69 -8.81
N GLN A 328 17.20 -15.57 -10.13
CA GLN A 328 15.86 -15.46 -10.73
C GLN A 328 15.25 -16.83 -11.00
N THR A 329 16.09 -17.79 -11.38
CA THR A 329 15.68 -19.19 -11.60
C THR A 329 16.62 -20.13 -10.85
N VAL A 330 16.09 -21.30 -10.52
CA VAL A 330 16.84 -22.42 -9.93
C VAL A 330 16.60 -23.62 -10.82
N GLY A 331 17.69 -24.25 -11.26
CA GLY A 331 17.66 -25.48 -12.01
C GLY A 331 18.54 -26.53 -11.37
N HIS A 332 18.34 -27.77 -11.79
CA HIS A 332 19.17 -28.91 -11.40
C HIS A 332 19.30 -29.89 -12.55
N ARG A 333 20.35 -30.69 -12.51
CA ARG A 333 20.61 -31.75 -13.49
C ARG A 333 20.69 -33.11 -12.82
N TRP A 334 19.65 -33.90 -13.03
CA TRP A 334 19.64 -35.31 -12.66
C TRP A 334 20.42 -36.14 -13.68
N THR A 335 21.21 -37.11 -13.23
CA THR A 335 21.96 -37.98 -14.15
C THR A 335 21.11 -39.09 -14.76
N THR A 336 19.98 -39.41 -14.13
CA THR A 336 19.09 -40.50 -14.54
C THR A 336 17.68 -39.94 -14.71
N PRO A 337 17.01 -40.20 -15.85
CA PRO A 337 15.62 -39.82 -16.00
C PRO A 337 14.74 -40.56 -15.00
N GLY A 338 13.74 -39.90 -14.45
CA GLY A 338 12.89 -40.51 -13.42
C GLY A 338 12.01 -39.52 -12.68
N LEU A 339 11.32 -40.01 -11.67
CA LEU A 339 10.56 -39.19 -10.73
C LEU A 339 11.39 -38.98 -9.47
N TYR A 340 11.52 -37.74 -9.05
CA TYR A 340 12.28 -37.35 -7.88
C TYR A 340 11.38 -36.60 -6.91
N THR A 341 11.43 -36.98 -5.63
CA THR A 341 10.81 -36.22 -4.55
C THR A 341 11.81 -35.20 -4.03
N ILE A 342 11.58 -33.94 -4.37
CA ILE A 342 12.41 -32.81 -3.97
C ILE A 342 11.90 -32.27 -2.62
N ARG A 343 12.82 -31.92 -1.72
CA ARG A 343 12.49 -31.24 -0.47
C ARG A 343 13.10 -29.85 -0.45
N MET A 344 12.24 -28.85 -0.30
CA MET A 344 12.64 -27.46 -0.19
C MET A 344 12.49 -27.01 1.25
N HIS A 345 13.61 -26.73 1.91
CA HIS A 345 13.67 -26.28 3.30
C HIS A 345 13.83 -24.77 3.38
N TRP A 346 13.20 -24.14 4.37
CA TRP A 346 13.32 -22.69 4.60
C TRP A 346 13.41 -22.37 6.09
N THR A 347 14.08 -21.27 6.44
CA THR A 347 14.22 -20.89 7.84
C THR A 347 12.94 -20.26 8.38
N ALA A 348 12.18 -21.02 9.16
CA ALA A 348 11.04 -20.48 9.92
C ALA A 348 11.52 -19.42 10.96
N PRO A 349 10.68 -18.43 11.30
CA PRO A 349 9.32 -18.17 10.82
C PRO A 349 9.27 -17.30 9.55
N TYR A 350 10.37 -17.15 8.81
CA TYR A 350 10.46 -16.22 7.70
C TYR A 350 9.74 -16.75 6.46
N PRO A 351 8.81 -15.99 5.84
CA PRO A 351 8.23 -16.35 4.56
C PRO A 351 9.29 -16.44 3.46
N ILE A 352 8.97 -17.13 2.38
CA ILE A 352 9.85 -17.30 1.22
C ILE A 352 9.51 -16.27 0.14
N ARG A 353 10.51 -15.86 -0.64
CA ARG A 353 10.29 -15.11 -1.89
C ARG A 353 9.29 -15.85 -2.78
N PRO A 354 8.22 -15.20 -3.26
CA PRO A 354 7.25 -15.85 -4.13
C PRO A 354 7.92 -16.47 -5.36
N PHE A 355 7.47 -17.66 -5.75
CA PHE A 355 7.99 -18.40 -6.89
C PHE A 355 6.89 -19.12 -7.66
N ARG A 356 7.22 -19.56 -8.87
CA ARG A 356 6.43 -20.50 -9.69
C ARG A 356 7.31 -21.67 -10.12
N PHE A 357 6.69 -22.79 -10.48
CA PHE A 357 7.41 -23.92 -11.07
C PHE A 357 7.46 -23.85 -12.61
N PHE A 358 8.29 -24.71 -13.19
CA PHE A 358 8.25 -25.04 -14.61
C PHE A 358 7.41 -26.31 -14.87
N ASP A 359 7.25 -26.69 -16.13
CA ASP A 359 6.25 -27.63 -16.66
C ASP A 359 6.45 -29.11 -16.32
N SER A 360 7.54 -29.46 -15.66
CA SER A 360 7.89 -30.84 -15.29
C SER A 360 7.46 -31.23 -13.86
N LEU A 361 6.72 -30.35 -13.18
CA LEU A 361 6.06 -30.64 -11.91
C LEU A 361 4.98 -31.71 -12.08
N VAL A 362 5.02 -32.76 -11.25
CA VAL A 362 4.06 -33.88 -11.31
C VAL A 362 3.05 -33.82 -10.17
N GLN A 363 3.51 -33.50 -8.95
CA GLN A 363 2.65 -33.53 -7.76
C GLN A 363 3.19 -32.59 -6.69
N ILE A 364 2.30 -31.93 -5.97
CA ILE A 364 2.63 -31.19 -4.74
C ILE A 364 2.16 -32.04 -3.55
N LEU A 365 3.05 -32.29 -2.59
CA LEU A 365 2.78 -33.23 -1.49
C LEU A 365 2.41 -32.52 -0.17
N ASP A 366 2.88 -31.28 0.01
CA ASP A 366 2.71 -30.51 1.25
C ASP A 366 2.03 -29.16 0.98
N PRO A 367 1.47 -28.50 2.01
CA PRO A 367 1.06 -27.10 1.94
C PRO A 367 2.20 -26.22 1.41
N LEU A 368 1.87 -25.23 0.58
CA LEU A 368 2.86 -24.24 0.18
C LEU A 368 3.49 -23.60 1.42
N PRO A 369 4.80 -23.33 1.40
CA PRO A 369 5.41 -22.56 2.46
C PRO A 369 4.76 -21.16 2.53
N PRO A 370 4.85 -20.47 3.67
CA PRO A 370 4.41 -19.08 3.75
C PRO A 370 5.21 -18.26 2.74
N LEU A 371 4.54 -17.57 1.83
CA LEU A 371 5.18 -16.68 0.85
C LEU A 371 4.95 -15.22 1.23
N PHE A 372 5.88 -14.34 0.86
CA PHE A 372 5.60 -12.90 0.98
C PHE A 372 4.43 -12.50 0.08
N LEU A 373 3.51 -11.70 0.62
CA LEU A 373 2.38 -11.17 -0.14
C LEU A 373 2.88 -10.38 -1.35
N ARG A 374 2.27 -10.65 -2.50
CA ARG A 374 2.63 -10.03 -3.76
C ARG A 374 1.86 -8.72 -3.90
N ALA A 375 2.42 -7.61 -3.44
CA ALA A 375 1.80 -6.32 -3.71
C ALA A 375 2.00 -5.98 -5.20
N LEU A 376 0.95 -6.07 -6.01
CA LEU A 376 1.00 -5.68 -7.42
C LEU A 376 -0.31 -5.06 -7.86
N GLY A 377 -0.21 -4.16 -8.86
CA GLY A 377 -1.30 -3.82 -9.76
C GLY A 377 -1.81 -5.03 -10.56
N GLU A 378 -2.39 -4.79 -11.75
CA GLU A 378 -3.38 -5.58 -12.53
C GLU A 378 -3.36 -7.13 -12.59
N ARG A 379 -2.42 -7.88 -11.97
CA ARG A 379 -2.51 -9.35 -11.82
C ARG A 379 -2.11 -9.75 -10.40
N GLY A 380 -3.09 -10.18 -9.60
CA GLY A 380 -3.00 -10.42 -8.15
C GLY A 380 -2.29 -11.72 -7.73
N ASP A 381 -2.05 -11.83 -6.42
CA ASP A 381 -1.32 -12.82 -5.60
C ASP A 381 -0.83 -14.12 -6.25
N TYR A 382 -1.68 -14.88 -6.97
CA TYR A 382 -1.35 -16.16 -7.62
C TYR A 382 -1.94 -16.35 -9.03
N CYS A 383 -2.26 -15.27 -9.75
CA CYS A 383 -2.80 -15.39 -11.12
C CYS A 383 -1.88 -16.23 -12.02
N GLY A 384 -2.42 -17.29 -12.63
CA GLY A 384 -1.69 -18.18 -13.54
C GLY A 384 -0.49 -18.92 -12.91
N TRP A 385 -0.44 -19.05 -11.58
CA TRP A 385 0.74 -19.54 -10.86
C TRP A 385 1.25 -20.91 -11.32
N ALA A 386 0.34 -21.86 -11.57
CA ALA A 386 0.63 -23.20 -12.08
C ALA A 386 -0.08 -23.45 -13.42
N ALA A 387 -0.33 -22.41 -14.21
CA ALA A 387 -1.00 -22.54 -15.50
C ALA A 387 -0.13 -23.34 -16.50
N GLY A 388 -0.76 -24.27 -17.21
CA GLY A 388 -0.16 -25.08 -18.27
C GLY A 388 0.75 -26.21 -17.79
N PHE A 389 0.66 -26.62 -16.52
CA PHE A 389 1.48 -27.71 -16.00
C PHE A 389 0.94 -29.06 -16.46
N ASN A 390 1.41 -29.48 -17.64
CA ASN A 390 0.92 -30.67 -18.32
C ASN A 390 1.18 -31.96 -17.56
N ASN A 391 2.14 -32.02 -16.63
CA ASN A 391 2.45 -33.24 -15.88
C ASN A 391 1.77 -33.30 -14.49
N LEU A 392 1.13 -32.21 -14.04
CA LEU A 392 0.53 -32.11 -12.71
C LEU A 392 -0.73 -33.00 -12.62
N THR A 393 -0.77 -33.95 -11.67
CA THR A 393 -1.87 -34.91 -11.53
C THR A 393 -2.74 -34.69 -10.30
N ASP A 394 -2.17 -34.22 -9.19
CA ASP A 394 -2.85 -34.14 -7.89
C ASP A 394 -2.42 -32.90 -7.07
N LEU A 395 -3.36 -32.37 -6.27
CA LEU A 395 -3.15 -31.28 -5.31
C LEU A 395 -3.44 -31.73 -3.86
N PRO A 396 -2.73 -31.21 -2.85
CA PRO A 396 -2.95 -31.55 -1.44
C PRO A 396 -4.09 -30.73 -0.79
N GLU A 397 -4.82 -31.32 0.17
CA GLU A 397 -5.99 -30.72 0.86
C GLU A 397 -5.71 -29.33 1.46
N SER A 398 -4.49 -29.10 1.92
CA SER A 398 -4.10 -27.86 2.61
C SER A 398 -3.13 -27.00 1.80
N LEU A 399 -3.22 -27.02 0.46
CA LEU A 399 -2.25 -26.36 -0.43
C LEU A 399 -1.98 -24.90 -0.06
N PHE A 400 -3.02 -24.14 0.28
CA PHE A 400 -2.91 -22.70 0.58
C PHE A 400 -2.97 -22.36 2.08
N HIS A 401 -2.97 -23.34 2.99
CA HIS A 401 -3.16 -23.14 4.43
C HIS A 401 -2.23 -22.08 5.05
N ASN A 402 -0.96 -22.06 4.63
CA ASN A 402 0.04 -21.09 5.14
C ASN A 402 -0.04 -19.71 4.47
N ASN A 403 -0.99 -19.48 3.57
CA ASN A 403 -1.15 -18.26 2.79
C ASN A 403 -2.62 -17.74 2.85
N PRO A 404 -3.17 -17.41 4.04
CA PRO A 404 -4.59 -17.06 4.21
C PRO A 404 -4.98 -15.71 3.60
N ASP A 405 -4.00 -14.86 3.32
CA ASP A 405 -4.19 -13.49 2.81
C ASP A 405 -4.32 -13.43 1.26
N ILE A 406 -4.44 -14.57 0.58
CA ILE A 406 -4.62 -14.63 -0.87
C ILE A 406 -5.97 -14.01 -1.26
N THR A 407 -5.92 -13.03 -2.17
CA THR A 407 -7.10 -12.33 -2.70
C THR A 407 -7.47 -12.72 -4.13
N ASN A 408 -6.53 -13.29 -4.89
CA ASN A 408 -6.71 -13.62 -6.31
C ASN A 408 -6.00 -14.92 -6.74
N LEU A 409 -6.78 -15.86 -7.30
CA LEU A 409 -6.39 -17.16 -7.86
C LEU A 409 -6.82 -17.34 -9.34
N GLU A 410 -7.06 -16.25 -10.06
CA GLU A 410 -7.44 -16.29 -11.49
C GLU A 410 -6.50 -17.19 -12.30
N GLN A 411 -7.07 -18.16 -13.02
CA GLN A 411 -6.33 -19.10 -13.88
C GLN A 411 -5.21 -19.89 -13.19
N CYS A 412 -5.21 -20.00 -11.85
CA CYS A 412 -4.09 -20.57 -11.09
C CYS A 412 -3.64 -21.97 -11.58
N PHE A 413 -4.57 -22.83 -11.98
CA PHE A 413 -4.30 -24.17 -12.53
C PHE A 413 -4.83 -24.35 -13.96
N ALA A 414 -5.07 -23.25 -14.69
CA ALA A 414 -5.62 -23.35 -16.03
C ALA A 414 -4.67 -24.11 -16.97
N GLY A 415 -5.17 -25.05 -17.75
CA GLY A 415 -4.39 -25.84 -18.69
C GLY A 415 -3.61 -27.00 -18.08
N CYS A 416 -3.85 -27.36 -16.82
CA CYS A 416 -3.29 -28.58 -16.22
C CYS A 416 -4.03 -29.82 -16.75
N VAL A 417 -3.75 -30.20 -17.99
CA VAL A 417 -4.52 -31.22 -18.74
C VAL A 417 -4.49 -32.63 -18.13
N ASN A 418 -3.51 -32.93 -17.27
CA ASN A 418 -3.39 -34.21 -16.58
C ASN A 418 -3.89 -34.19 -15.13
N LEU A 419 -4.40 -33.05 -14.65
CA LEU A 419 -4.91 -32.90 -13.28
C LEU A 419 -6.17 -33.73 -13.11
N THR A 420 -6.10 -34.75 -12.24
CA THR A 420 -7.20 -35.70 -12.00
C THR A 420 -7.84 -35.54 -10.63
N HIS A 421 -7.08 -35.08 -9.64
CA HIS A 421 -7.56 -34.90 -8.27
C HIS A 421 -7.30 -33.49 -7.78
N VAL A 422 -8.37 -32.83 -7.35
CA VAL A 422 -8.31 -31.60 -6.55
C VAL A 422 -9.18 -31.80 -5.30
N PRO A 423 -8.70 -31.45 -4.10
CA PRO A 423 -9.48 -31.48 -2.87
C PRO A 423 -10.72 -30.61 -2.94
N ASP A 424 -11.83 -31.07 -2.35
CA ASP A 424 -13.09 -30.34 -2.37
C ASP A 424 -13.01 -29.00 -1.61
N ASP A 425 -12.11 -28.87 -0.64
CA ASP A 425 -11.92 -27.72 0.24
C ASP A 425 -10.76 -26.79 -0.16
N ILE A 426 -10.25 -26.93 -1.39
CA ILE A 426 -9.05 -26.22 -1.91
C ILE A 426 -9.03 -24.70 -1.68
N VAL A 427 -10.18 -24.02 -1.58
CA VAL A 427 -10.28 -22.57 -1.29
C VAL A 427 -11.02 -22.23 0.01
N SER A 428 -11.37 -23.22 0.84
CA SER A 428 -12.16 -23.02 2.06
C SER A 428 -11.45 -22.18 3.13
N GLU A 429 -10.11 -22.18 3.14
CA GLU A 429 -9.29 -21.45 4.13
C GLU A 429 -8.82 -20.08 3.64
N LEU A 430 -9.44 -19.53 2.59
CA LEU A 430 -9.07 -18.24 2.00
C LEU A 430 -10.17 -17.18 2.24
N PRO A 431 -10.25 -16.58 3.45
CA PRO A 431 -11.32 -15.65 3.81
C PRO A 431 -11.31 -14.34 3.02
N HIS A 432 -10.20 -14.03 2.36
CA HIS A 432 -9.99 -12.79 1.60
C HIS A 432 -10.05 -13.00 0.08
N LEU A 433 -10.35 -14.22 -0.39
CA LEU A 433 -10.38 -14.55 -1.81
C LEU A 433 -11.55 -13.83 -2.51
N THR A 434 -11.21 -12.96 -3.45
CA THR A 434 -12.18 -12.17 -4.22
C THR A 434 -12.32 -12.58 -5.69
N CYS A 435 -11.31 -13.25 -6.25
CA CYS A 435 -11.31 -13.70 -7.64
C CYS A 435 -10.65 -15.06 -7.76
N ALA A 436 -11.33 -15.99 -8.42
CA ALA A 436 -10.81 -17.32 -8.77
C ALA A 436 -11.21 -17.69 -10.20
N ASP A 437 -11.44 -16.71 -11.07
CA ASP A 437 -12.00 -16.97 -12.39
C ASP A 437 -11.12 -17.89 -13.23
N ALA A 438 -11.75 -18.83 -13.93
CA ALA A 438 -11.08 -19.80 -14.79
C ALA A 438 -9.95 -20.60 -14.09
N MET A 439 -9.99 -20.77 -12.74
CA MET A 439 -8.94 -21.42 -11.96
C MET A 439 -8.56 -22.82 -12.48
N PHE A 440 -9.53 -23.57 -13.00
CA PHE A 440 -9.34 -24.92 -13.57
C PHE A 440 -9.72 -25.00 -15.06
N ALA A 441 -9.66 -23.88 -15.79
CA ALA A 441 -9.99 -23.89 -17.21
C ALA A 441 -9.09 -24.85 -18.00
N PHE A 442 -9.66 -25.60 -18.94
CA PHE A 442 -8.92 -26.59 -19.75
C PHE A 442 -8.28 -27.76 -18.97
N CYS A 443 -8.67 -28.00 -17.72
CA CYS A 443 -8.28 -29.21 -16.97
C CYS A 443 -9.13 -30.42 -17.38
N TYR A 444 -8.93 -30.92 -18.60
CA TYR A 444 -9.84 -31.91 -19.23
C TYR A 444 -9.97 -33.26 -18.52
N LYS A 445 -9.00 -33.66 -17.67
CA LYS A 445 -9.07 -34.91 -16.91
C LYS A 445 -9.71 -34.76 -15.53
N LEU A 446 -10.01 -33.52 -15.12
CA LEU A 446 -10.70 -33.26 -13.87
C LEU A 446 -12.19 -33.55 -14.07
N LYS A 447 -12.69 -34.60 -13.42
CA LYS A 447 -14.06 -35.11 -13.64
C LYS A 447 -15.15 -34.20 -13.07
N LYS A 448 -14.82 -33.45 -12.02
CA LYS A 448 -15.73 -32.57 -11.29
C LYS A 448 -14.92 -31.42 -10.69
N LEU A 449 -15.53 -30.24 -10.63
CA LEU A 449 -14.98 -29.11 -9.89
C LEU A 449 -15.02 -29.34 -8.36
N PRO A 450 -14.00 -28.86 -7.61
CA PRO A 450 -14.01 -28.86 -6.15
C PRO A 450 -15.24 -28.16 -5.57
N ALA A 451 -15.84 -28.70 -4.52
CA ALA A 451 -17.03 -28.14 -3.90
C ALA A 451 -16.88 -26.67 -3.47
N SER A 452 -15.77 -26.33 -2.81
CA SER A 452 -15.47 -24.97 -2.34
C SER A 452 -15.33 -23.98 -3.49
N TYR A 453 -14.67 -24.37 -4.59
CA TYR A 453 -14.58 -23.58 -5.81
C TYR A 453 -15.94 -23.44 -6.51
N ALA A 454 -16.66 -24.55 -6.68
CA ALA A 454 -17.94 -24.57 -7.37
C ALA A 454 -19.01 -23.69 -6.70
N ALA A 455 -18.92 -23.50 -5.39
CA ALA A 455 -19.79 -22.64 -4.59
C ALA A 455 -19.48 -21.13 -4.71
N MET A 456 -18.33 -20.75 -5.27
CA MET A 456 -17.97 -19.34 -5.46
C MET A 456 -18.71 -18.72 -6.66
N PRO A 457 -18.88 -17.38 -6.68
CA PRO A 457 -19.23 -16.66 -7.90
C PRO A 457 -18.14 -16.87 -8.96
N ARG A 458 -18.54 -17.30 -10.17
CA ARG A 458 -17.62 -17.68 -11.25
C ARG A 458 -18.09 -17.17 -12.62
N HIS A 459 -17.14 -16.76 -13.45
CA HIS A 459 -17.38 -16.39 -14.85
C HIS A 459 -17.44 -17.61 -15.78
N LEU A 460 -18.64 -18.20 -15.91
CA LEU A 460 -18.89 -19.44 -16.67
C LEU A 460 -18.45 -19.38 -18.15
N ASP A 461 -18.41 -18.19 -18.75
CA ASP A 461 -18.02 -17.95 -20.14
C ASP A 461 -16.54 -18.26 -20.42
N ILE A 462 -15.69 -18.20 -19.40
CA ILE A 462 -14.24 -18.42 -19.51
C ILE A 462 -13.75 -19.66 -18.75
N GLU A 463 -14.63 -20.41 -18.11
CA GLU A 463 -14.25 -21.61 -17.34
C GLU A 463 -13.87 -22.80 -18.22
N CYS A 464 -14.41 -22.91 -19.43
CA CYS A 464 -14.13 -23.99 -20.37
C CYS A 464 -14.13 -25.41 -19.73
N PHE A 465 -15.00 -25.62 -18.73
CA PHE A 465 -15.16 -26.88 -18.00
C PHE A 465 -16.44 -27.58 -18.44
N CYS A 466 -16.36 -28.87 -18.77
CA CYS A 466 -17.51 -29.72 -19.05
C CYS A 466 -17.53 -30.87 -18.06
N GLU A 467 -18.53 -30.91 -17.17
CA GLU A 467 -18.77 -32.08 -16.33
C GLU A 467 -19.07 -33.29 -17.22
N GLN A 468 -18.38 -34.42 -16.98
CA GLN A 468 -18.76 -35.68 -17.62
C GLN A 468 -20.14 -36.11 -17.09
N SER A 469 -21.12 -36.27 -17.98
CA SER A 469 -22.42 -36.83 -17.60
C SER A 469 -22.26 -38.29 -17.18
N GLU A 470 -23.08 -38.76 -16.24
CA GLU A 470 -23.05 -40.15 -15.75
C GLU A 470 -23.32 -41.22 -16.84
N GLU A 471 -23.65 -40.82 -18.07
CA GLU A 471 -23.98 -41.72 -19.19
C GLU A 471 -22.75 -42.39 -19.85
N GLU A 472 -21.52 -41.93 -19.62
CA GLU A 472 -20.31 -42.55 -20.19
C GLU A 472 -19.72 -43.72 -19.38
N LYS A 473 -20.41 -44.19 -18.32
CA LYS A 473 -19.99 -45.34 -17.50
C LYS A 473 -20.64 -46.69 -17.87
N ALA A 474 -21.25 -46.80 -19.06
CA ALA A 474 -21.82 -48.07 -19.55
C ALA A 474 -20.80 -48.94 -20.29
#